data_AF-A0A5N6L5A4-F1
#
_entry.id   AF-A0A5N6L5A4-F1
#
_cell.length_a   1.000
_cell.length_b   1.000
_cell.length_c   1.000
_cell.angle_alpha   90.00
_cell.angle_beta   90.00
_cell.angle_gamma   90.00
#
_symmetry.space_group_name_H-M   'P 1'
#
loop_
_entity.id
_entity.type
_entity.pdbx_description
1 polymer ?
#
loop_
_entity_poly.entity_id
_entity_poly.type
_entity_poly.pdbx_seq_one_letter_code
_entity_poly.pdbx_strand_id
1 'polypeptide(L)'
;MEREEYVWGSTGFRRLLRLGKNNQIEFMDLPQSGTTFVTSWYTHGLASSYLEGCNFLTAAVSTPANSLAHSLLLLWGPEAQGDFTRWCQLGGLWTFVALHGAFGLIGFMLRQFELARSVQLRPYNAIAFSAPIAVFVSVFLIYPLVTGLWMSALGVVGLALNLRAYDFVSQEIRAAEDPEFETFYTKNILLNEALAGRDQETTGFAWWAGNARLINLSGKLLGAHVAHAGLIVFWAGAMNLFEVAHFVPEKPMYEQGLILLPHLATLVLGFGGIYHALLGPETLEESFPFFGYVWKDRNKMTTILGIHLILLGIGAFLLVFKALYFGGVYDTWAPGGGDVRKITNLTLSPSVIFGYLLKSPFGGEGWIVSVDDLEDIIGGHVWLGSICILGGIWHILTKPFAWARRALVWSGEAYLSYSLGALSVFGFIACCFVWFNNTAYPSEFYGPTGPEASQAQAFTFLVRDQRLGANVGSAQGPTGLGKYLMRSPTGEVIFGGETMRFWDLRAPWLEPLRGPNGLDLSRLKKDIQPWQERRSAEYMTHAPLGSLNSVGGVATEINAVNYVSPRSWLATSHFVLGFFLFVGHLWHAGRARAAAAGFEKGIDRDFEPVLSMTPLN
;
A
#
# COMPACT_ATOMS: atom_id res chain seq x y z
N MET A 1 -5.34 -7.05 67.08
CA MET A 1 -4.46 -6.71 65.94
C MET A 1 -5.37 -6.61 64.73
N GLU A 2 -5.34 -5.56 63.90
CA GLU A 2 -4.31 -4.52 63.76
C GLU A 2 -4.87 -3.08 63.78
N ARG A 3 -3.93 -2.13 63.83
CA ARG A 3 -4.08 -0.68 63.64
C ARG A 3 -3.62 -0.28 62.23
N GLU A 4 -4.23 0.78 61.70
CA GLU A 4 -3.61 1.85 60.88
C GLU A 4 -2.95 1.37 59.54
N GLU A 5 -2.65 2.18 58.51
CA GLU A 5 -2.49 3.64 58.38
C GLU A 5 -2.72 4.09 56.90
N TYR A 6 -2.83 5.39 56.61
CA TYR A 6 -3.03 5.94 55.24
C TYR A 6 -1.80 6.68 54.70
N VAL A 7 -1.49 6.58 53.39
CA VAL A 7 -0.49 7.45 52.71
C VAL A 7 -0.95 7.85 51.29
N TRP A 8 -0.76 9.11 50.92
CA TRP A 8 -0.89 9.63 49.54
C TRP A 8 0.48 9.65 48.83
N GLY A 9 0.53 9.28 47.55
CA GLY A 9 1.73 9.34 46.73
C GLY A 9 1.43 9.61 45.26
N SER A 10 2.24 10.43 44.61
CA SER A 10 2.05 10.92 43.24
C SER A 10 2.66 9.99 42.19
N THR A 11 1.88 9.04 41.67
CA THR A 11 2.09 8.39 40.36
C THR A 11 0.81 7.71 39.89
N GLY A 12 0.52 7.78 38.59
CA GLY A 12 -0.74 7.32 38.02
C GLY A 12 -0.83 5.80 37.85
N PHE A 13 -1.27 5.07 38.88
CA PHE A 13 -1.94 3.76 38.76
C PHE A 13 -2.67 3.44 40.08
N ARG A 14 -3.92 2.95 40.03
CA ARG A 14 -4.59 2.34 41.19
C ARG A 14 -5.29 1.04 40.78
N ARG A 15 -5.07 0.00 41.60
CA ARG A 15 -5.83 -1.26 41.68
C ARG A 15 -6.49 -1.34 43.08
N LEU A 16 -7.22 -2.45 43.32
CA LEU A 16 -7.45 -3.21 44.59
C LEU A 16 -8.94 -3.25 45.01
N LEU A 17 -9.54 -4.36 45.49
CA LEU A 17 -9.04 -5.69 45.97
C LEU A 17 -10.21 -6.76 45.87
N ARG A 18 -10.38 -7.80 46.73
CA ARG A 18 -11.55 -8.77 46.72
C ARG A 18 -12.07 -9.31 48.11
N LEU A 19 -13.08 -8.71 48.80
CA LEU A 19 -13.65 -9.16 50.12
C LEU A 19 -14.96 -9.97 50.03
N GLY A 20 -15.11 -10.97 50.91
CA GLY A 20 -16.25 -11.88 50.97
C GLY A 20 -16.99 -11.89 52.31
N LYS A 21 -18.21 -12.45 52.29
CA LYS A 21 -19.03 -12.86 53.46
C LYS A 21 -19.04 -11.88 54.66
N ASN A 22 -19.34 -10.59 54.45
CA ASN A 22 -20.06 -9.69 55.40
C ASN A 22 -20.21 -8.23 54.86
N ASN A 23 -20.59 -8.07 53.58
CA ASN A 23 -21.01 -6.79 52.96
C ASN A 23 -20.08 -5.56 53.12
N GLN A 24 -18.88 -5.60 52.55
CA GLN A 24 -18.17 -4.42 52.04
C GLN A 24 -17.57 -4.70 50.64
N ILE A 25 -17.47 -3.66 49.80
CA ILE A 25 -17.16 -3.75 48.36
C ILE A 25 -15.65 -3.82 48.12
N GLU A 26 -15.22 -4.53 47.08
CA GLU A 26 -13.82 -4.62 46.69
C GLU A 26 -13.69 -4.85 45.15
N PHE A 27 -12.78 -4.14 44.47
CA PHE A 27 -12.74 -3.92 43.00
C PHE A 27 -11.78 -4.83 42.18
N MET A 28 -12.15 -5.13 40.93
CA MET A 28 -11.27 -5.84 39.97
C MET A 28 -11.46 -5.36 38.51
N ASP A 29 -10.43 -4.74 37.94
CA ASP A 29 -10.35 -4.42 36.51
C ASP A 29 -9.77 -5.60 35.70
N LEU A 30 -10.39 -5.90 34.56
CA LEU A 30 -9.83 -6.80 33.54
C LEU A 30 -9.20 -5.98 32.41
N PRO A 31 -7.96 -6.30 31.98
CA PRO A 31 -7.35 -5.63 30.83
C PRO A 31 -8.06 -6.06 29.55
N GLN A 32 -8.71 -5.13 28.85
CA GLN A 32 -9.03 -5.33 27.45
C GLN A 32 -7.71 -5.43 26.68
N SER A 33 -7.39 -6.61 26.17
CA SER A 33 -6.27 -6.75 25.23
C SER A 33 -6.63 -5.99 23.96
N GLY A 34 -5.63 -5.37 23.32
CA GLY A 34 -5.83 -4.67 22.05
C GLY A 34 -6.48 -5.57 20.98
N THR A 35 -6.23 -6.88 21.05
CA THR A 35 -6.87 -7.91 20.23
C THR A 35 -8.39 -7.89 20.35
N THR A 36 -8.95 -7.84 21.57
CA THR A 36 -10.41 -7.88 21.81
C THR A 36 -11.10 -6.61 21.31
N PHE A 37 -10.44 -5.45 21.43
CA PHE A 37 -10.94 -4.19 20.87
C PHE A 37 -10.89 -4.21 19.34
N VAL A 38 -9.80 -4.71 18.75
CA VAL A 38 -9.66 -4.84 17.28
C VAL A 38 -10.69 -5.82 16.72
N THR A 39 -10.95 -6.97 17.35
CA THR A 39 -12.00 -7.88 16.87
C THR A 39 -13.40 -7.31 17.05
N SER A 40 -13.72 -6.57 18.12
CA SER A 40 -15.05 -5.94 18.24
C SER A 40 -15.24 -4.81 17.24
N TRP A 41 -14.19 -4.02 16.97
CA TRP A 41 -14.22 -2.95 15.96
C TRP A 41 -14.38 -3.53 14.54
N TYR A 42 -13.66 -4.61 14.22
CA TYR A 42 -13.82 -5.33 12.96
C TYR A 42 -15.21 -5.96 12.84
N THR A 43 -15.72 -6.69 13.84
CA THR A 43 -17.05 -7.31 13.72
C THR A 43 -18.17 -6.29 13.67
N HIS A 44 -18.07 -5.16 14.36
CA HIS A 44 -19.06 -4.08 14.25
C HIS A 44 -19.02 -3.43 12.86
N GLY A 45 -17.84 -3.01 12.37
CA GLY A 45 -17.69 -2.41 11.04
C GLY A 45 -18.06 -3.35 9.89
N LEU A 46 -17.76 -4.65 10.02
CA LEU A 46 -18.18 -5.69 9.06
C LEU A 46 -19.68 -5.97 9.13
N ALA A 47 -20.28 -6.05 10.32
CA ALA A 47 -21.72 -6.23 10.48
C ALA A 47 -22.49 -5.04 9.89
N SER A 48 -22.07 -3.80 10.17
CA SER A 48 -22.62 -2.60 9.55
C SER A 48 -22.47 -2.65 8.02
N SER A 49 -21.28 -2.94 7.49
CA SER A 49 -21.05 -3.01 6.03
C SER A 49 -21.92 -4.07 5.35
N TYR A 50 -22.17 -5.20 6.01
CA TYR A 50 -23.03 -6.27 5.51
C TYR A 50 -24.52 -5.91 5.58
N LEU A 51 -24.96 -5.26 6.67
CA LEU A 51 -26.31 -4.70 6.83
C LEU A 51 -26.53 -3.40 6.02
N GLU A 52 -25.50 -2.89 5.35
CA GLU A 52 -25.53 -1.66 4.55
C GLU A 52 -25.42 -1.88 3.03
N GLY A 53 -25.28 -3.12 2.57
CA GLY A 53 -25.32 -3.45 1.14
C GLY A 53 -24.18 -2.84 0.32
N CYS A 54 -23.04 -2.56 0.96
CA CYS A 54 -21.84 -2.00 0.35
C CYS A 54 -21.03 -3.07 -0.42
N ASN A 55 -20.25 -2.66 -1.43
CA ASN A 55 -19.53 -3.60 -2.27
C ASN A 55 -18.25 -4.12 -1.58
N PHE A 56 -18.12 -5.44 -1.45
CA PHE A 56 -17.15 -6.10 -0.57
C PHE A 56 -15.74 -6.29 -1.17
N LEU A 57 -15.49 -5.92 -2.43
CA LEU A 57 -14.29 -6.34 -3.18
C LEU A 57 -12.93 -5.77 -2.70
N THR A 58 -12.90 -4.93 -1.66
CA THR A 58 -11.65 -4.48 -0.99
C THR A 58 -11.54 -4.92 0.47
N ALA A 59 -12.48 -5.72 0.98
CA ALA A 59 -12.38 -6.40 2.28
C ALA A 59 -12.47 -7.92 2.07
N ALA A 60 -11.69 -8.68 2.84
CA ALA A 60 -11.63 -10.13 2.67
C ALA A 60 -13.00 -10.81 2.85
N VAL A 61 -13.20 -11.92 2.12
CA VAL A 61 -14.35 -12.83 2.14
C VAL A 61 -14.99 -12.93 3.54
N SER A 62 -16.29 -12.63 3.65
CA SER A 62 -17.08 -12.91 4.85
C SER A 62 -18.49 -13.40 4.47
N THR A 63 -19.05 -14.27 5.30
CA THR A 63 -20.28 -15.02 5.01
C THR A 63 -21.55 -14.32 5.54
N PRO A 64 -22.74 -14.57 4.94
CA PRO A 64 -23.99 -13.93 5.35
C PRO A 64 -24.43 -14.11 6.81
N ALA A 65 -25.34 -13.26 7.28
CA ALA A 65 -25.96 -13.36 8.61
C ALA A 65 -26.75 -14.67 8.85
N ASN A 66 -27.27 -15.30 7.79
CA ASN A 66 -27.92 -16.62 7.85
C ASN A 66 -26.91 -17.77 7.60
N SER A 67 -25.62 -17.49 7.50
CA SER A 67 -24.63 -18.55 7.28
C SER A 67 -24.43 -19.41 8.52
N LEU A 68 -24.27 -20.71 8.31
CA LEU A 68 -23.99 -21.68 9.37
C LEU A 68 -22.50 -21.62 9.77
N ALA A 69 -21.98 -20.40 10.00
CA ALA A 69 -20.56 -20.07 10.06
C ALA A 69 -19.77 -20.57 8.82
N HIS A 70 -18.46 -20.76 8.96
CA HIS A 70 -17.56 -21.29 7.91
C HIS A 70 -17.75 -22.81 7.65
N SER A 71 -18.96 -23.36 7.79
CA SER A 71 -19.21 -24.79 7.62
C SER A 71 -19.16 -25.24 6.15
N LEU A 72 -18.95 -26.56 5.96
CA LEU A 72 -18.87 -27.18 4.64
C LEU A 72 -20.28 -27.42 4.06
N LEU A 73 -20.82 -26.39 3.40
CA LEU A 73 -22.16 -26.37 2.83
C LEU A 73 -22.14 -26.81 1.36
N LEU A 74 -22.77 -27.94 1.07
CA LEU A 74 -22.92 -28.47 -0.29
C LEU A 74 -24.22 -27.95 -0.91
N LEU A 75 -24.23 -27.63 -2.22
CA LEU A 75 -25.41 -27.11 -2.92
C LEU A 75 -26.59 -28.09 -2.90
N TRP A 76 -26.29 -29.39 -2.91
CA TRP A 76 -27.26 -30.49 -2.78
C TRP A 76 -27.49 -30.94 -1.32
N GLY A 77 -26.94 -30.21 -0.33
CA GLY A 77 -27.18 -30.48 1.09
C GLY A 77 -28.63 -30.21 1.49
N PRO A 78 -29.17 -30.87 2.54
CA PRO A 78 -30.55 -30.69 2.98
C PRO A 78 -30.90 -29.26 3.42
N GLU A 79 -29.89 -28.45 3.75
CA GLU A 79 -30.00 -27.03 4.10
C GLU A 79 -30.26 -26.15 2.87
N ALA A 80 -29.64 -26.48 1.73
CA ALA A 80 -29.65 -25.70 0.49
C ALA A 80 -30.65 -26.22 -0.56
N GLN A 81 -30.94 -27.52 -0.56
CA GLN A 81 -32.01 -28.16 -1.35
C GLN A 81 -31.88 -27.96 -2.89
N GLY A 82 -30.67 -27.71 -3.39
CA GLY A 82 -30.41 -27.44 -4.81
C GLY A 82 -30.67 -26.01 -5.26
N ASP A 83 -31.18 -25.13 -4.38
CA ASP A 83 -31.35 -23.71 -4.68
C ASP A 83 -30.02 -22.96 -4.50
N PHE A 84 -29.49 -22.45 -5.62
CA PHE A 84 -28.22 -21.73 -5.66
C PHE A 84 -28.25 -20.41 -4.89
N THR A 85 -29.36 -19.68 -4.93
CA THR A 85 -29.52 -18.40 -4.21
C THR A 85 -29.50 -18.66 -2.72
N ARG A 86 -30.28 -19.65 -2.26
CA ARG A 86 -30.32 -20.10 -0.87
C ARG A 86 -28.97 -20.63 -0.40
N TRP A 87 -28.26 -21.41 -1.22
CA TRP A 87 -26.92 -21.90 -0.91
C TRP A 87 -25.90 -20.76 -0.73
N CYS A 88 -25.91 -19.76 -1.60
CA CYS A 88 -25.08 -18.56 -1.43
C CYS A 88 -25.44 -17.80 -0.14
N GLN A 89 -26.74 -17.64 0.17
CA GLN A 89 -27.23 -16.99 1.39
C GLN A 89 -26.89 -17.76 2.68
N LEU A 90 -26.71 -19.09 2.61
CA LEU A 90 -26.26 -19.91 3.74
C LEU A 90 -24.73 -19.91 3.90
N GLY A 91 -23.97 -19.25 3.02
CA GLY A 91 -22.50 -19.19 3.09
C GLY A 91 -21.78 -20.21 2.19
N GLY A 92 -22.48 -20.88 1.29
CA GLY A 92 -21.93 -21.87 0.35
C GLY A 92 -20.76 -21.37 -0.52
N LEU A 93 -20.67 -20.06 -0.75
CA LEU A 93 -19.54 -19.42 -1.44
C LEU A 93 -18.19 -19.66 -0.72
N TRP A 94 -18.17 -19.78 0.61
CA TRP A 94 -16.96 -20.19 1.34
C TRP A 94 -16.55 -21.61 0.96
N THR A 95 -17.51 -22.54 0.94
CA THR A 95 -17.26 -23.94 0.56
C THR A 95 -16.82 -24.06 -0.90
N PHE A 96 -17.38 -23.24 -1.79
CA PHE A 96 -16.91 -23.11 -3.18
C PHE A 96 -15.43 -22.74 -3.24
N VAL A 97 -15.03 -21.64 -2.59
CA VAL A 97 -13.66 -21.12 -2.60
C VAL A 97 -12.68 -22.07 -1.92
N ALA A 98 -13.05 -22.66 -0.77
CA ALA A 98 -12.22 -23.59 -0.03
C ALA A 98 -11.99 -24.91 -0.79
N LEU A 99 -13.04 -25.47 -1.43
CA LEU A 99 -12.88 -26.69 -2.25
C LEU A 99 -12.15 -26.40 -3.57
N HIS A 100 -12.44 -25.30 -4.27
CA HIS A 100 -11.72 -24.93 -5.49
C HIS A 100 -10.25 -24.62 -5.23
N GLY A 101 -9.93 -23.94 -4.12
CA GLY A 101 -8.55 -23.71 -3.68
C GLY A 101 -7.83 -25.02 -3.35
N ALA A 102 -8.48 -25.92 -2.60
CA ALA A 102 -7.91 -27.23 -2.26
C ALA A 102 -7.67 -28.10 -3.52
N PHE A 103 -8.64 -28.20 -4.43
CA PHE A 103 -8.46 -28.95 -5.69
C PHE A 103 -7.44 -28.28 -6.62
N GLY A 104 -7.34 -26.95 -6.64
CA GLY A 104 -6.30 -26.22 -7.36
C GLY A 104 -4.90 -26.53 -6.84
N LEU A 105 -4.71 -26.53 -5.52
CA LEU A 105 -3.43 -26.88 -4.89
C LEU A 105 -3.07 -28.37 -5.05
N ILE A 106 -4.04 -29.28 -4.95
CA ILE A 106 -3.85 -30.71 -5.22
C ILE A 106 -3.49 -30.93 -6.70
N GLY A 107 -4.19 -30.29 -7.63
CA GLY A 107 -3.89 -30.33 -9.07
C GLY A 107 -2.50 -29.79 -9.38
N PHE A 108 -2.10 -28.69 -8.71
CA PHE A 108 -0.75 -28.14 -8.81
C PHE A 108 0.31 -29.13 -8.29
N MET A 109 0.12 -29.73 -7.11
CA MET A 109 1.04 -30.75 -6.56
C MET A 109 1.14 -31.98 -7.47
N LEU A 110 0.01 -32.50 -7.97
CA LEU A 110 0.00 -33.64 -8.89
C LEU A 110 0.74 -33.30 -10.19
N ARG A 111 0.59 -32.07 -10.70
CA ARG A 111 1.37 -31.57 -11.84
C ARG A 111 2.86 -31.47 -11.53
N GLN A 112 3.25 -31.04 -10.32
CA GLN A 112 4.66 -31.08 -9.89
C GLN A 112 5.18 -32.52 -9.78
N PHE A 113 4.35 -33.49 -9.41
CA PHE A 113 4.72 -34.91 -9.33
C PHE A 113 4.90 -35.53 -10.72
N GLU A 114 4.02 -35.18 -11.65
CA GLU A 114 4.09 -35.56 -13.07
C GLU A 114 5.33 -34.97 -13.75
N LEU A 115 5.60 -33.68 -13.51
CA LEU A 115 6.81 -32.98 -13.97
C LEU A 115 8.08 -33.61 -13.36
N ALA A 116 8.13 -33.85 -12.05
CA ALA A 116 9.27 -34.49 -11.40
C ALA A 116 9.59 -35.85 -12.03
N ARG A 117 8.56 -36.65 -12.35
CA ARG A 117 8.72 -37.93 -13.05
C ARG A 117 9.20 -37.75 -14.49
N SER A 118 8.72 -36.73 -15.23
CA SER A 118 9.13 -36.49 -16.61
C SER A 118 10.58 -36.00 -16.73
N VAL A 119 11.11 -35.29 -15.72
CA VAL A 119 12.51 -34.82 -15.68
C VAL A 119 13.43 -35.67 -14.79
N GLN A 120 13.01 -36.88 -14.41
CA GLN A 120 13.74 -37.84 -13.56
C GLN A 120 14.20 -37.29 -12.18
N LEU A 121 13.54 -36.24 -11.67
CA LEU A 121 13.78 -35.73 -10.33
C LEU A 121 13.10 -36.60 -9.27
N ARG A 122 13.69 -36.65 -8.06
CA ARG A 122 13.13 -37.42 -6.95
C ARG A 122 11.80 -36.81 -6.50
N PRO A 123 10.73 -37.61 -6.27
CA PRO A 123 9.39 -37.06 -6.00
C PRO A 123 9.24 -36.23 -4.71
N TYR A 124 10.23 -36.25 -3.82
CA TYR A 124 10.20 -35.53 -2.53
C TYR A 124 9.93 -34.02 -2.69
N ASN A 125 10.39 -33.39 -3.77
CA ASN A 125 10.11 -31.97 -4.04
C ASN A 125 8.62 -31.71 -4.36
N ALA A 126 7.95 -32.65 -5.03
CA ALA A 126 6.50 -32.59 -5.22
C ALA A 126 5.75 -32.88 -3.91
N ILE A 127 6.25 -33.82 -3.10
CA ILE A 127 5.70 -34.12 -1.77
C ILE A 127 5.82 -32.90 -0.82
N ALA A 128 6.81 -32.02 -0.98
CA ALA A 128 6.89 -30.78 -0.20
C ALA A 128 5.66 -29.87 -0.37
N PHE A 129 5.00 -29.88 -1.54
CA PHE A 129 3.74 -29.16 -1.76
C PHE A 129 2.54 -29.75 -1.00
N SER A 130 2.68 -30.93 -0.40
CA SER A 130 1.69 -31.43 0.57
C SER A 130 1.63 -30.57 1.83
N ALA A 131 2.67 -29.81 2.19
CA ALA A 131 2.62 -28.90 3.34
C ALA A 131 1.73 -27.65 3.08
N PRO A 132 1.86 -26.92 1.96
CA PRO A 132 0.86 -25.93 1.52
C PRO A 132 -0.57 -26.48 1.43
N ILE A 133 -0.77 -27.69 0.89
CA ILE A 133 -2.10 -28.35 0.89
C ILE A 133 -2.56 -28.63 2.32
N ALA A 134 -1.70 -29.19 3.17
CA ALA A 134 -2.05 -29.49 4.56
C ALA A 134 -2.38 -28.23 5.35
N VAL A 135 -1.66 -27.12 5.16
CA VAL A 135 -1.96 -25.82 5.79
C VAL A 135 -3.27 -25.25 5.22
N PHE A 136 -3.47 -25.26 3.91
CA PHE A 136 -4.68 -24.73 3.28
C PHE A 136 -5.92 -25.54 3.69
N VAL A 137 -5.87 -26.87 3.58
CA VAL A 137 -6.92 -27.77 4.06
C VAL A 137 -7.10 -27.62 5.57
N SER A 138 -6.02 -27.47 6.35
CA SER A 138 -6.12 -27.25 7.79
C SER A 138 -6.82 -25.93 8.15
N VAL A 139 -6.57 -24.84 7.43
CA VAL A 139 -7.12 -23.50 7.74
C VAL A 139 -8.51 -23.28 7.14
N PHE A 140 -8.76 -23.77 5.93
CA PHE A 140 -9.98 -23.48 5.17
C PHE A 140 -11.02 -24.62 5.19
N LEU A 141 -10.65 -25.85 5.59
CA LEU A 141 -11.57 -27.00 5.65
C LEU A 141 -11.62 -27.66 7.05
N ILE A 142 -10.49 -27.94 7.70
CA ILE A 142 -10.45 -28.60 9.03
C ILE A 142 -10.69 -27.62 10.16
N TYR A 143 -10.03 -26.46 10.17
CA TYR A 143 -10.16 -25.44 11.22
C TYR A 143 -11.61 -24.96 11.37
N PRO A 144 -12.42 -24.80 10.29
CA PRO A 144 -13.84 -24.53 10.45
C PRO A 144 -14.64 -25.68 11.08
N LEU A 145 -14.36 -26.94 10.72
CA LEU A 145 -14.97 -28.13 11.35
C LEU A 145 -14.62 -28.19 12.85
N VAL A 146 -13.35 -27.92 13.20
CA VAL A 146 -12.86 -27.89 14.59
C VAL A 146 -13.38 -26.66 15.34
N THR A 147 -13.56 -25.51 14.68
CA THR A 147 -14.14 -24.30 15.30
C THR A 147 -15.62 -24.51 15.62
N GLY A 148 -16.37 -25.26 14.80
CA GLY A 148 -17.73 -25.71 15.16
C GLY A 148 -17.75 -26.58 16.44
N LEU A 149 -16.73 -27.41 16.65
CA LEU A 149 -16.53 -28.22 17.86
C LEU A 149 -16.00 -27.39 19.05
N TRP A 150 -15.22 -26.34 18.80
CA TRP A 150 -14.66 -25.46 19.84
C TRP A 150 -15.67 -24.45 20.37
N MET A 151 -16.53 -23.89 19.50
CA MET A 151 -17.60 -22.98 19.89
C MET A 151 -18.71 -23.70 20.68
N SER A 152 -18.93 -25.00 20.43
CA SER A 152 -19.81 -25.83 21.26
C SER A 152 -19.21 -26.18 22.63
N ALA A 153 -17.87 -26.20 22.78
CA ALA A 153 -17.21 -26.36 24.08
C ALA A 153 -17.16 -25.06 24.91
N LEU A 154 -16.90 -23.90 24.29
CA LEU A 154 -16.86 -22.60 24.98
C LEU A 154 -18.26 -22.06 25.35
N GLY A 155 -19.32 -22.62 24.79
CA GLY A 155 -20.72 -22.28 25.14
C GLY A 155 -21.04 -22.41 26.64
N VAL A 156 -20.30 -23.23 27.39
CA VAL A 156 -20.50 -23.42 28.84
C VAL A 156 -20.08 -22.20 29.67
N VAL A 157 -19.11 -21.39 29.21
CA VAL A 157 -18.67 -20.17 29.93
C VAL A 157 -19.42 -18.93 29.46
N GLY A 158 -19.78 -18.87 28.17
CA GLY A 158 -20.60 -17.79 27.61
C GLY A 158 -22.04 -17.73 28.16
N LEU A 159 -22.58 -18.86 28.61
CA LEU A 159 -23.93 -18.96 29.19
C LEU A 159 -24.09 -18.10 30.45
N ALA A 160 -23.04 -17.98 31.28
CA ALA A 160 -23.09 -17.22 32.53
C ALA A 160 -23.18 -15.69 32.33
N LEU A 161 -22.69 -15.17 31.19
CA LEU A 161 -22.73 -13.74 30.87
C LEU A 161 -23.97 -13.34 30.05
N ASN A 162 -24.54 -14.26 29.26
CA ASN A 162 -25.77 -14.01 28.52
C ASN A 162 -27.02 -13.92 29.40
N LEU A 163 -27.03 -14.54 30.59
CA LEU A 163 -28.19 -14.53 31.49
C LEU A 163 -28.64 -13.11 31.90
N ARG A 164 -27.71 -12.13 32.01
CA ARG A 164 -28.09 -10.73 32.29
C ARG A 164 -28.62 -9.96 31.08
N ALA A 165 -28.24 -10.35 29.85
CA ALA A 165 -28.83 -9.80 28.64
C ALA A 165 -30.25 -10.37 28.44
N TYR A 166 -30.45 -11.64 28.79
CA TYR A 166 -31.75 -12.30 28.74
C TYR A 166 -32.76 -11.69 29.72
N ASP A 167 -32.34 -11.26 30.92
CA ASP A 167 -33.21 -10.53 31.87
C ASP A 167 -33.69 -9.18 31.31
N PHE A 168 -32.84 -8.45 30.58
CA PHE A 168 -33.21 -7.17 29.95
C PHE A 168 -34.24 -7.37 28.82
N VAL A 169 -34.01 -8.37 27.95
CA VAL A 169 -34.94 -8.71 26.84
C VAL A 169 -36.24 -9.35 27.37
N SER A 170 -36.19 -10.07 28.49
CA SER A 170 -37.36 -10.65 29.19
C SER A 170 -38.33 -9.58 29.72
N GLN A 171 -37.83 -8.41 30.11
CA GLN A 171 -38.68 -7.30 30.58
C GLN A 171 -39.38 -6.59 29.42
N GLU A 172 -38.70 -6.38 28.29
CA GLU A 172 -39.31 -5.88 27.04
C GLU A 172 -40.41 -6.83 26.52
N ILE A 173 -40.18 -8.14 26.55
CA ILE A 173 -41.16 -9.13 26.06
C ILE A 173 -42.43 -9.19 26.94
N ARG A 174 -42.31 -9.01 28.27
CA ARG A 174 -43.48 -8.99 29.17
C ARG A 174 -44.34 -7.72 29.04
N ALA A 175 -43.82 -6.65 28.45
CA ALA A 175 -44.61 -5.47 28.08
C ALA A 175 -45.41 -5.67 26.78
N ALA A 176 -45.18 -6.77 26.04
CA ALA A 176 -45.85 -7.08 24.78
C ALA A 176 -47.05 -8.04 24.90
N GLU A 177 -47.47 -8.39 26.12
CA GLU A 177 -48.65 -9.25 26.39
C GLU A 177 -49.91 -8.46 26.79
N ASP A 178 -49.92 -7.12 26.62
CA ASP A 178 -51.09 -6.26 26.86
C ASP A 178 -52.06 -6.28 25.64
N PRO A 179 -53.36 -6.63 25.80
CA PRO A 179 -54.26 -6.88 24.66
C PRO A 179 -54.64 -5.68 23.74
N GLU A 180 -54.19 -4.46 23.99
CA GLU A 180 -54.57 -3.28 23.18
C GLU A 180 -53.68 -3.03 21.92
N PHE A 181 -52.78 -3.94 21.55
CA PHE A 181 -51.83 -3.71 20.45
C PHE A 181 -52.39 -3.92 19.02
N GLU A 182 -53.54 -3.32 18.69
CA GLU A 182 -54.16 -3.42 17.35
C GLU A 182 -53.52 -2.49 16.27
N THR A 183 -52.22 -2.21 16.37
CA THR A 183 -51.47 -1.34 15.42
C THR A 183 -50.35 -2.06 14.67
N PHE A 184 -50.66 -3.22 14.09
CA PHE A 184 -49.72 -3.99 13.26
C PHE A 184 -49.37 -3.31 11.92
N TYR A 185 -50.12 -2.30 11.47
CA TYR A 185 -49.88 -1.60 10.20
C TYR A 185 -48.70 -0.61 10.21
N THR A 186 -48.20 -0.18 11.38
CA THR A 186 -47.16 0.86 11.46
C THR A 186 -45.73 0.30 11.37
N LYS A 187 -45.51 -0.99 11.65
CA LYS A 187 -44.15 -1.59 11.72
C LYS A 187 -43.48 -1.83 10.36
N ASN A 188 -44.24 -1.86 9.27
CA ASN A 188 -43.68 -1.94 7.90
C ASN A 188 -43.05 -0.62 7.45
N ILE A 189 -43.31 0.51 8.12
CA ILE A 189 -42.74 1.81 7.78
C ILE A 189 -41.29 1.89 8.30
N LEU A 190 -41.09 1.61 9.58
CA LEU A 190 -39.79 1.71 10.27
C LEU A 190 -38.69 0.80 9.68
N LEU A 191 -39.03 -0.40 9.20
CA LEU A 191 -38.04 -1.30 8.59
C LEU A 191 -37.62 -0.82 7.18
N ASN A 192 -38.55 -0.23 6.42
CA ASN A 192 -38.25 0.37 5.12
C ASN A 192 -37.46 1.68 5.27
N GLU A 193 -37.73 2.48 6.33
CA GLU A 193 -36.93 3.67 6.67
C GLU A 193 -35.48 3.30 7.06
N ALA A 194 -35.25 2.18 7.75
CA ALA A 194 -33.91 1.71 8.09
C ALA A 194 -33.08 1.23 6.88
N LEU A 195 -33.74 0.82 5.79
CA LEU A 195 -33.10 0.41 4.53
C LEU A 195 -33.00 1.53 3.50
N ALA A 196 -33.70 2.65 3.70
CA ALA A 196 -33.69 3.79 2.79
C ALA A 196 -32.26 4.29 2.53
N GLY A 197 -31.87 4.36 1.25
CA GLY A 197 -30.53 4.77 0.84
C GLY A 197 -29.50 3.64 0.74
N ARG A 198 -29.90 2.36 0.87
CA ARG A 198 -28.98 1.20 0.88
C ARG A 198 -29.21 0.18 -0.24
N ASP A 199 -30.25 0.35 -1.04
CA ASP A 199 -30.62 -0.52 -2.17
C ASP A 199 -30.53 0.24 -3.51
N GLN A 200 -30.84 -0.43 -4.62
CA GLN A 200 -30.76 0.17 -5.96
C GLN A 200 -31.99 1.05 -6.30
N GLU A 201 -33.16 0.73 -5.78
CA GLU A 201 -34.42 1.42 -6.08
C GLU A 201 -34.44 2.79 -5.39
N THR A 202 -33.99 2.87 -4.13
CA THR A 202 -33.93 4.14 -3.39
C THR A 202 -32.75 5.03 -3.77
N THR A 203 -31.66 4.49 -4.32
CA THR A 203 -30.44 5.27 -4.61
C THR A 203 -30.13 5.47 -6.09
N GLY A 204 -30.70 4.65 -6.98
CA GLY A 204 -30.30 4.55 -8.38
C GLY A 204 -28.94 3.87 -8.60
N PHE A 205 -28.27 3.37 -7.56
CA PHE A 205 -26.98 2.68 -7.66
C PHE A 205 -27.10 1.19 -7.36
N ALA A 206 -26.74 0.36 -8.35
CA ALA A 206 -26.62 -1.09 -8.19
C ALA A 206 -25.54 -1.45 -7.15
N TRP A 207 -25.65 -2.65 -6.57
CA TRP A 207 -24.76 -3.11 -5.48
C TRP A 207 -23.27 -3.00 -5.80
N TRP A 208 -22.86 -3.27 -7.05
CA TRP A 208 -21.46 -3.18 -7.48
C TRP A 208 -20.91 -1.74 -7.49
N ALA A 209 -21.80 -0.74 -7.50
CA ALA A 209 -21.50 0.69 -7.34
C ALA A 209 -21.89 1.22 -5.95
N GLY A 210 -22.13 0.35 -4.95
CA GLY A 210 -22.73 0.72 -3.67
C GLY A 210 -22.05 1.87 -2.92
N ASN A 211 -20.74 2.05 -3.04
CA ASN A 211 -20.02 3.16 -2.38
C ASN A 211 -20.41 4.54 -2.95
N ALA A 212 -20.99 4.62 -4.15
CA ALA A 212 -21.53 5.87 -4.70
C ALA A 212 -22.75 6.39 -3.92
N ARG A 213 -23.42 5.53 -3.13
CA ARG A 213 -24.49 5.93 -2.20
C ARG A 213 -23.96 6.85 -1.09
N LEU A 214 -22.68 6.76 -0.75
CA LEU A 214 -22.03 7.56 0.29
C LEU A 214 -21.71 9.00 -0.13
N ILE A 215 -21.93 9.38 -1.40
CA ILE A 215 -21.54 10.72 -1.92
C ILE A 215 -22.07 11.87 -1.06
N ASN A 216 -23.28 11.76 -0.50
CA ASN A 216 -23.88 12.81 0.35
C ASN A 216 -24.01 12.39 1.83
N LEU A 217 -23.33 11.31 2.27
CA LEU A 217 -23.40 10.79 3.63
C LEU A 217 -22.04 11.01 4.32
N SER A 218 -21.76 12.26 4.71
CA SER A 218 -20.41 12.74 5.09
C SER A 218 -19.74 11.94 6.21
N GLY A 219 -20.45 11.58 7.28
CA GLY A 219 -19.89 10.84 8.42
C GLY A 219 -19.67 9.36 8.12
N LYS A 220 -20.57 8.70 7.37
CA LYS A 220 -20.32 7.34 6.83
C LYS A 220 -19.15 7.33 5.83
N LEU A 221 -19.05 8.35 4.99
CA LEU A 221 -17.92 8.51 4.07
C LEU A 221 -16.62 8.78 4.82
N LEU A 222 -16.63 9.58 5.91
CA LEU A 222 -15.48 9.76 6.80
C LEU A 222 -15.08 8.44 7.46
N GLY A 223 -16.04 7.67 7.99
CA GLY A 223 -15.81 6.34 8.55
C GLY A 223 -15.13 5.40 7.56
N ALA A 224 -15.58 5.38 6.29
CA ALA A 224 -14.93 4.62 5.23
C ALA A 224 -13.48 5.07 4.95
N HIS A 225 -13.21 6.37 4.92
CA HIS A 225 -11.84 6.89 4.74
C HIS A 225 -10.93 6.56 5.92
N VAL A 226 -11.42 6.68 7.16
CA VAL A 226 -10.66 6.35 8.38
C VAL A 226 -10.39 4.85 8.46
N ALA A 227 -11.37 3.99 8.15
CA ALA A 227 -11.19 2.55 8.07
C ALA A 227 -10.13 2.17 7.00
N HIS A 228 -10.20 2.79 5.81
CA HIS A 228 -9.22 2.56 4.75
C HIS A 228 -7.80 3.03 5.14
N ALA A 229 -7.66 4.17 5.82
CA ALA A 229 -6.38 4.58 6.40
C ALA A 229 -5.87 3.57 7.44
N GLY A 230 -6.77 3.02 8.26
CA GLY A 230 -6.47 1.92 9.19
C GLY A 230 -5.93 0.67 8.49
N LEU A 231 -6.48 0.30 7.32
CA LEU A 231 -5.97 -0.82 6.52
C LEU A 231 -4.54 -0.58 5.99
N ILE A 232 -4.24 0.64 5.54
CA ILE A 232 -2.89 1.01 5.06
C ILE A 232 -1.88 0.90 6.22
N VAL A 233 -2.21 1.46 7.39
CA VAL A 233 -1.35 1.41 8.59
C VAL A 233 -1.20 -0.03 9.11
N PHE A 234 -2.27 -0.82 9.07
CA PHE A 234 -2.24 -2.24 9.42
C PHE A 234 -1.32 -3.02 8.49
N TRP A 235 -1.42 -2.84 7.16
CA TRP A 235 -0.53 -3.49 6.20
C TRP A 235 0.93 -3.09 6.45
N ALA A 236 1.23 -1.80 6.63
CA ALA A 236 2.58 -1.34 6.90
C ALA A 236 3.16 -1.96 8.20
N GLY A 237 2.36 -2.02 9.27
CA GLY A 237 2.77 -2.64 10.53
C GLY A 237 2.97 -4.17 10.42
N ALA A 238 1.99 -4.88 9.85
CA ALA A 238 2.02 -6.33 9.72
C ALA A 238 3.11 -6.80 8.75
N MET A 239 3.27 -6.12 7.61
CA MET A 239 4.28 -6.46 6.61
C MET A 239 5.69 -6.14 7.12
N ASN A 240 5.89 -5.05 7.88
CA ASN A 240 7.18 -4.75 8.50
C ASN A 240 7.55 -5.81 9.56
N LEU A 241 6.59 -6.22 10.41
CA LEU A 241 6.82 -7.33 11.35
C LEU A 241 7.08 -8.66 10.65
N PHE A 242 6.43 -8.92 9.52
CA PHE A 242 6.69 -10.09 8.69
C PHE A 242 8.11 -10.06 8.09
N GLU A 243 8.55 -8.93 7.54
CA GLU A 243 9.91 -8.73 7.04
C GLU A 243 10.95 -8.93 8.15
N VAL A 244 10.76 -8.32 9.32
CA VAL A 244 11.63 -8.52 10.50
C VAL A 244 11.69 -10.00 10.92
N ALA A 245 10.56 -10.72 10.89
CA ALA A 245 10.51 -12.13 11.28
C ALA A 245 11.24 -13.08 10.30
N HIS A 246 11.47 -12.65 9.06
CA HIS A 246 12.18 -13.42 8.02
C HIS A 246 13.57 -12.83 7.69
N PHE A 247 13.97 -11.74 8.34
CA PHE A 247 15.23 -11.06 8.06
C PHE A 247 16.44 -11.82 8.60
N VAL A 248 17.37 -12.12 7.69
CA VAL A 248 18.67 -12.72 7.93
C VAL A 248 19.73 -11.61 7.78
N PRO A 249 20.33 -11.10 8.86
CA PRO A 249 21.14 -9.88 8.83
C PRO A 249 22.49 -10.04 8.13
N GLU A 250 23.01 -11.26 8.00
CA GLU A 250 24.23 -11.55 7.23
C GLU A 250 24.02 -11.57 5.70
N LYS A 251 22.78 -11.42 5.23
CA LYS A 251 22.43 -11.34 3.81
C LYS A 251 22.04 -9.91 3.39
N PRO A 252 22.32 -9.50 2.15
CA PRO A 252 21.77 -8.27 1.59
C PRO A 252 20.24 -8.25 1.66
N MET A 253 19.63 -7.09 1.92
CA MET A 253 18.17 -6.98 2.02
C MET A 253 17.46 -7.33 0.70
N TYR A 254 18.09 -6.98 -0.42
CA TYR A 254 17.54 -7.20 -1.76
C TYR A 254 17.49 -8.68 -2.18
N GLU A 255 18.25 -9.57 -1.53
CA GLU A 255 18.17 -11.03 -1.77
C GLU A 255 16.95 -11.68 -1.08
N GLN A 256 16.31 -10.97 -0.15
CA GLN A 256 15.36 -11.53 0.80
C GLN A 256 13.89 -11.16 0.53
N GLY A 257 13.62 -10.45 -0.57
CA GLY A 257 12.27 -10.01 -0.94
C GLY A 257 11.71 -8.89 -0.06
N LEU A 258 12.59 -8.11 0.59
CA LEU A 258 12.23 -7.03 1.50
C LEU A 258 11.97 -5.73 0.74
N ILE A 259 10.94 -4.98 1.15
CA ILE A 259 10.61 -3.67 0.60
C ILE A 259 10.41 -2.60 1.66
N LEU A 260 10.01 -2.93 2.89
CA LEU A 260 9.80 -1.94 3.96
C LEU A 260 11.06 -1.70 4.80
N LEU A 261 11.83 -2.74 5.13
CA LEU A 261 13.11 -2.61 5.82
C LEU A 261 14.12 -1.73 5.05
N PRO A 262 14.24 -1.80 3.71
CA PRO A 262 14.99 -0.83 2.91
C PRO A 262 14.58 0.64 3.12
N HIS A 263 13.28 0.95 3.24
CA HIS A 263 12.81 2.31 3.50
C HIS A 263 13.19 2.77 4.93
N LEU A 264 13.04 1.88 5.93
CA LEU A 264 13.44 2.17 7.31
C LEU A 264 14.96 2.33 7.47
N ALA A 265 15.75 1.55 6.72
CA ALA A 265 17.21 1.65 6.69
C ALA A 265 17.68 2.97 6.05
N THR A 266 17.05 3.39 4.95
CA THR A 266 17.32 4.67 4.28
C THR A 266 17.08 5.87 5.21
N LEU A 267 15.98 5.82 5.99
CA LEU A 267 15.62 6.88 6.94
C LEU A 267 16.27 6.75 8.33
N VAL A 268 16.82 5.58 8.67
CA VAL A 268 17.32 5.22 10.01
C VAL A 268 16.29 5.51 11.10
N LEU A 269 15.11 4.89 11.00
CA LEU A 269 13.98 5.07 11.93
C LEU A 269 13.47 3.77 12.55
N GLY A 270 13.29 3.79 13.87
CA GLY A 270 12.54 2.80 14.63
C GLY A 270 11.38 3.44 15.39
N PHE A 271 10.20 2.82 15.28
CA PHE A 271 8.95 3.04 16.03
C PHE A 271 8.10 4.31 15.82
N GLY A 272 6.82 4.08 15.51
CA GLY A 272 5.73 4.38 16.47
C GLY A 272 4.67 5.42 16.06
N GLY A 273 3.38 5.05 16.11
CA GLY A 273 2.27 6.02 16.08
C GLY A 273 0.85 5.45 15.94
N ILE A 274 0.12 5.31 17.06
CA ILE A 274 -1.35 5.18 17.10
C ILE A 274 -1.88 6.02 18.27
N TYR A 275 -2.73 7.02 18.01
CA TYR A 275 -3.37 7.83 19.06
C TYR A 275 -4.78 8.37 18.74
N HIS A 276 -5.19 8.50 17.46
CA HIS A 276 -6.40 9.27 17.10
C HIS A 276 -7.63 8.47 16.59
N ALA A 277 -7.71 7.16 16.85
CA ALA A 277 -8.70 6.29 16.20
C ALA A 277 -10.10 6.19 16.88
N LEU A 278 -10.35 6.87 18.00
CA LEU A 278 -11.29 6.31 19.01
C LEU A 278 -12.75 6.80 19.04
N LEU A 279 -13.13 7.99 18.57
CA LEU A 279 -14.55 8.42 18.54
C LEU A 279 -14.87 9.41 17.40
N GLY A 280 -15.98 9.16 16.68
CA GLY A 280 -16.57 10.09 15.70
C GLY A 280 -18.04 9.73 15.38
N PRO A 281 -18.96 10.71 15.24
CA PRO A 281 -20.39 10.49 14.99
C PRO A 281 -20.75 10.31 13.51
N GLU A 282 -21.97 9.82 13.23
CA GLU A 282 -22.41 9.34 11.90
C GLU A 282 -22.75 10.42 10.86
N THR A 283 -23.05 11.65 11.29
CA THR A 283 -23.12 12.87 10.46
C THR A 283 -22.55 14.05 11.25
N LEU A 284 -22.03 15.07 10.56
CA LEU A 284 -21.25 16.15 11.19
C LEU A 284 -21.87 17.54 10.97
N GLU A 285 -22.90 17.62 10.14
CA GLU A 285 -23.57 18.85 9.71
C GLU A 285 -24.42 19.46 10.84
N GLU A 286 -25.05 18.63 11.66
CA GLU A 286 -25.98 19.08 12.71
C GLU A 286 -25.33 19.17 14.09
N SER A 287 -24.37 18.30 14.40
CA SER A 287 -23.70 18.28 15.72
C SER A 287 -22.45 19.17 15.80
N PHE A 288 -21.71 19.36 14.72
CA PHE A 288 -20.45 20.13 14.73
C PHE A 288 -20.21 20.87 13.39
N PRO A 289 -20.71 22.12 13.22
CA PRO A 289 -20.62 22.87 11.96
C PRO A 289 -19.20 23.04 11.37
N PHE A 290 -18.16 22.92 12.22
CA PHE A 290 -16.77 22.90 11.78
C PHE A 290 -16.43 21.68 10.91
N PHE A 291 -17.02 20.53 11.15
CA PHE A 291 -16.69 19.26 10.48
C PHE A 291 -17.64 18.89 9.33
N GLY A 292 -18.93 19.25 9.39
CA GLY A 292 -19.87 18.97 8.29
C GLY A 292 -19.57 19.75 7.00
N TYR A 293 -19.88 19.19 5.83
CA TYR A 293 -19.57 19.85 4.55
C TYR A 293 -20.51 19.47 3.40
N VAL A 294 -20.62 20.36 2.40
CA VAL A 294 -21.32 20.10 1.13
C VAL A 294 -20.32 20.27 -0.01
N TRP A 295 -20.23 19.32 -0.95
CA TRP A 295 -19.25 19.35 -2.05
C TRP A 295 -19.30 20.62 -2.93
N LYS A 296 -20.46 21.29 -2.98
CA LYS A 296 -20.67 22.55 -3.71
C LYS A 296 -20.21 23.79 -2.94
N ASP A 297 -19.97 23.69 -1.63
CA ASP A 297 -19.34 24.77 -0.85
C ASP A 297 -17.83 24.80 -1.14
N ARG A 298 -17.50 25.60 -2.16
CA ARG A 298 -16.13 25.81 -2.61
C ARG A 298 -15.22 26.38 -1.52
N ASN A 299 -15.75 27.08 -0.52
CA ASN A 299 -14.97 27.68 0.55
C ASN A 299 -14.58 26.62 1.59
N LYS A 300 -15.54 25.79 2.03
CA LYS A 300 -15.25 24.66 2.91
C LYS A 300 -14.29 23.66 2.26
N MET A 301 -14.41 23.44 0.95
CA MET A 301 -13.46 22.60 0.19
C MET A 301 -12.03 23.17 0.19
N THR A 302 -11.84 24.48 -0.01
CA THR A 302 -10.48 25.07 0.06
C THR A 302 -9.94 25.11 1.49
N THR A 303 -10.79 25.29 2.51
CA THR A 303 -10.35 25.16 3.92
C THR A 303 -9.84 23.76 4.24
N ILE A 304 -10.57 22.70 3.86
CA ILE A 304 -10.13 21.30 4.10
C ILE A 304 -8.83 21.00 3.34
N LEU A 305 -8.74 21.38 2.07
CA LEU A 305 -7.50 21.28 1.29
C LEU A 305 -6.35 22.00 1.98
N GLY A 306 -6.57 23.22 2.47
CA GLY A 306 -5.53 24.03 3.10
C GLY A 306 -5.03 23.45 4.43
N ILE A 307 -5.91 22.85 5.23
CA ILE A 307 -5.51 22.11 6.44
C ILE A 307 -4.64 20.91 6.06
N HIS A 308 -5.04 20.12 5.06
CA HIS A 308 -4.24 18.98 4.60
C HIS A 308 -2.88 19.40 4.01
N LEU A 309 -2.80 20.51 3.28
CA LEU A 309 -1.54 21.06 2.79
C LEU A 309 -0.58 21.47 3.93
N ILE A 310 -1.09 22.07 5.01
CA ILE A 310 -0.28 22.36 6.20
C ILE A 310 0.25 21.07 6.83
N LEU A 311 -0.59 20.04 6.98
CA LEU A 311 -0.19 18.74 7.54
C LEU A 311 0.88 18.03 6.67
N LEU A 312 0.72 18.07 5.34
CA LEU A 312 1.73 17.56 4.41
C LEU A 312 3.05 18.36 4.49
N GLY A 313 2.97 19.68 4.65
CA GLY A 313 4.15 20.53 4.83
C GLY A 313 4.89 20.22 6.14
N ILE A 314 4.17 19.97 7.23
CA ILE A 314 4.74 19.46 8.49
C ILE A 314 5.41 18.10 8.26
N GLY A 315 4.77 17.20 7.51
CA GLY A 315 5.33 15.90 7.13
C GLY A 315 6.68 16.01 6.39
N ALA A 316 6.79 16.94 5.43
CA ALA A 316 8.07 17.21 4.75
C ALA A 316 9.14 17.73 5.72
N PHE A 317 8.76 18.60 6.67
CA PHE A 317 9.69 19.06 7.70
C PHE A 317 10.12 17.96 8.70
N LEU A 318 9.33 16.91 8.93
CA LEU A 318 9.77 15.77 9.76
C LEU A 318 10.99 15.05 9.15
N LEU A 319 11.04 14.89 7.82
CA LEU A 319 12.22 14.36 7.12
C LEU A 319 13.43 15.30 7.27
N VAL A 320 13.21 16.61 7.10
CA VAL A 320 14.24 17.64 7.29
C VAL A 320 14.81 17.57 8.71
N PHE A 321 13.96 17.52 9.74
CA PHE A 321 14.40 17.38 11.12
C PHE A 321 15.15 16.06 11.38
N LYS A 322 14.74 14.96 10.73
CA LYS A 322 15.44 13.67 10.82
C LYS A 322 16.88 13.76 10.30
N ALA A 323 17.06 14.36 9.13
CA ALA A 323 18.35 14.50 8.45
C ALA A 323 19.30 15.48 9.14
N LEU A 324 18.79 16.57 9.71
CA LEU A 324 19.59 17.59 10.43
C LEU A 324 19.96 17.15 11.86
N TYR A 325 18.97 16.73 12.64
CA TYR A 325 19.10 16.66 14.10
C TYR A 325 19.13 15.21 14.61
N PHE A 326 18.20 14.36 14.16
CA PHE A 326 17.95 13.03 14.71
C PHE A 326 18.78 11.92 14.03
N GLY A 327 20.10 12.05 14.13
CA GLY A 327 21.06 11.02 13.69
C GLY A 327 21.37 11.00 12.20
N GLY A 328 20.63 11.74 11.36
CA GLY A 328 20.89 11.81 9.92
C GLY A 328 20.10 10.79 9.10
N VAL A 329 20.57 10.54 7.89
CA VAL A 329 20.01 9.57 6.92
C VAL A 329 21.16 8.81 6.25
N TYR A 330 20.88 7.68 5.61
CA TYR A 330 21.91 6.91 4.91
C TYR A 330 22.34 7.62 3.61
N ASP A 331 23.64 7.80 3.41
CA ASP A 331 24.22 8.33 2.19
C ASP A 331 25.12 7.29 1.52
N THR A 332 24.73 6.78 0.33
CA THR A 332 25.60 5.91 -0.48
C THR A 332 26.84 6.64 -1.02
N TRP A 333 26.79 7.98 -1.11
CA TRP A 333 27.86 8.85 -1.61
C TRP A 333 28.83 9.36 -0.53
N ALA A 334 28.69 8.90 0.72
CA ALA A 334 29.59 9.27 1.80
C ALA A 334 31.06 8.96 1.45
N PRO A 335 32.01 9.89 1.70
CA PRO A 335 33.42 9.71 1.34
C PRO A 335 34.05 8.48 2.01
N GLY A 336 34.44 7.49 1.20
CA GLY A 336 35.01 6.22 1.66
C GLY A 336 34.07 5.01 1.61
N GLY A 337 32.78 5.24 1.30
CA GLY A 337 31.75 4.20 1.22
C GLY A 337 30.49 4.63 1.98
N GLY A 338 29.33 4.09 1.58
CA GLY A 338 28.04 4.59 2.07
C GLY A 338 27.82 4.39 3.57
N ASP A 339 27.43 5.46 4.26
CA ASP A 339 27.30 5.54 5.73
C ASP A 339 26.17 6.52 6.13
N VAL A 340 25.72 6.44 7.39
CA VAL A 340 24.72 7.34 7.95
C VAL A 340 25.37 8.67 8.35
N ARG A 341 24.91 9.78 7.75
CA ARG A 341 25.39 11.11 8.12
C ARG A 341 24.29 12.12 8.34
N LYS A 342 24.58 13.11 9.18
CA LYS A 342 23.77 14.33 9.30
C LYS A 342 24.03 15.23 8.10
N ILE A 343 22.98 15.87 7.60
CA ILE A 343 23.08 16.83 6.50
C ILE A 343 23.14 18.22 7.12
N THR A 344 24.27 18.91 7.03
CA THR A 344 24.51 20.20 7.71
C THR A 344 24.43 21.40 6.78
N ASN A 345 24.67 21.22 5.47
CA ASN A 345 24.79 22.28 4.49
C ASN A 345 23.72 22.13 3.38
N LEU A 346 22.46 22.40 3.72
CA LEU A 346 21.34 22.20 2.79
C LEU A 346 21.44 23.08 1.53
N THR A 347 21.08 22.53 0.37
CA THR A 347 20.89 23.34 -0.83
C THR A 347 19.58 24.12 -0.74
N LEU A 348 19.69 25.37 -0.31
CA LEU A 348 18.57 26.31 -0.29
C LEU A 348 18.49 27.19 -1.54
N SER A 349 19.44 27.06 -2.49
CA SER A 349 19.44 27.86 -3.72
C SER A 349 18.26 27.49 -4.62
N PRO A 350 17.33 28.43 -4.93
CA PRO A 350 16.19 28.13 -5.77
C PRO A 350 16.60 27.78 -7.20
N SER A 351 17.73 28.30 -7.70
CA SER A 351 18.20 27.98 -9.06
C SER A 351 18.58 26.50 -9.24
N VAL A 352 18.98 25.83 -8.15
CA VAL A 352 19.28 24.39 -8.16
C VAL A 352 18.00 23.60 -7.97
N ILE A 353 17.26 23.86 -6.89
CA ILE A 353 16.04 23.12 -6.52
C ILE A 353 14.96 23.19 -7.59
N PHE A 354 14.64 24.38 -8.11
CA PHE A 354 13.70 24.52 -9.22
C PHE A 354 14.34 24.22 -10.59
N GLY A 355 15.68 24.15 -10.67
CA GLY A 355 16.42 23.70 -11.84
C GLY A 355 16.06 22.26 -12.22
N TYR A 356 16.03 21.34 -11.25
CA TYR A 356 15.60 19.94 -11.47
C TYR A 356 14.21 19.82 -12.12
N LEU A 357 13.26 20.67 -11.71
CA LEU A 357 11.90 20.66 -12.27
C LEU A 357 11.84 21.05 -13.75
N LEU A 358 12.87 21.73 -14.26
CA LEU A 358 12.99 22.19 -15.65
C LEU A 358 13.94 21.32 -16.49
N LYS A 359 14.63 20.35 -15.89
CA LYS A 359 15.49 19.39 -16.62
C LYS A 359 14.66 18.51 -17.55
N SER A 360 15.27 18.10 -18.66
CA SER A 360 14.67 17.16 -19.61
C SER A 360 14.45 15.78 -18.96
N PRO A 361 13.34 15.07 -19.24
CA PRO A 361 13.11 13.70 -18.74
C PRO A 361 13.84 12.61 -19.54
N PHE A 362 14.60 12.98 -20.59
CA PHE A 362 15.34 12.04 -21.43
C PHE A 362 16.72 11.67 -20.84
N GLY A 363 17.42 10.74 -21.48
CA GLY A 363 18.78 10.29 -21.09
C GLY A 363 19.77 11.45 -20.98
N GLY A 364 20.80 11.28 -20.15
CA GLY A 364 21.73 12.32 -19.70
C GLY A 364 21.15 13.35 -18.70
N GLU A 365 19.84 13.58 -18.70
CA GLU A 365 19.21 14.68 -17.95
C GLU A 365 18.31 14.20 -16.80
N GLY A 366 17.36 13.29 -17.05
CA GLY A 366 16.62 12.56 -16.01
C GLY A 366 15.63 13.35 -15.12
N TRP A 367 15.26 14.59 -15.46
CA TRP A 367 14.32 15.43 -14.69
C TRP A 367 14.65 15.45 -13.17
N ILE A 368 13.67 15.32 -12.27
CA ILE A 368 13.90 15.19 -10.81
C ILE A 368 14.46 13.83 -10.38
N VAL A 369 14.43 12.80 -11.25
CA VAL A 369 14.98 11.47 -10.95
C VAL A 369 16.51 11.51 -10.88
N SER A 370 17.12 12.55 -11.48
CA SER A 370 18.58 12.74 -11.51
C SER A 370 19.18 13.36 -10.24
N VAL A 371 18.41 13.58 -9.17
CA VAL A 371 18.96 14.15 -7.92
C VAL A 371 19.98 13.17 -7.33
N ASP A 372 21.25 13.58 -7.27
CA ASP A 372 22.37 12.71 -6.95
C ASP A 372 22.97 12.91 -5.54
N ASP A 373 22.64 13.98 -4.82
CA ASP A 373 23.04 14.19 -3.41
C ASP A 373 21.88 14.39 -2.42
N LEU A 374 22.20 14.35 -1.12
CA LEU A 374 21.23 14.48 -0.02
C LEU A 374 20.97 15.94 0.38
N GLU A 375 21.92 16.84 0.15
CA GLU A 375 21.81 18.27 0.37
C GLU A 375 20.67 18.88 -0.46
N ASP A 376 20.55 18.44 -1.71
CA ASP A 376 19.47 18.78 -2.65
C ASP A 376 18.15 18.10 -2.29
N ILE A 377 18.16 16.82 -1.89
CA ILE A 377 16.94 16.13 -1.44
C ILE A 377 16.36 16.84 -0.21
N ILE A 378 17.15 17.09 0.83
CA ILE A 378 16.65 17.70 2.07
C ILE A 378 16.35 19.19 1.85
N GLY A 379 17.16 19.91 1.05
CA GLY A 379 16.88 21.28 0.63
C GLY A 379 15.55 21.40 -0.12
N GLY A 380 15.28 20.49 -1.05
CA GLY A 380 14.00 20.39 -1.75
C GLY A 380 12.81 20.16 -0.81
N HIS A 381 12.97 19.36 0.24
CA HIS A 381 11.93 19.16 1.26
C HIS A 381 11.70 20.40 2.15
N VAL A 382 12.69 21.25 2.39
CA VAL A 382 12.50 22.58 3.03
C VAL A 382 11.63 23.48 2.15
N TRP A 383 11.92 23.55 0.85
CA TRP A 383 11.12 24.32 -0.11
C TRP A 383 9.69 23.78 -0.20
N LEU A 384 9.53 22.46 -0.38
CA LEU A 384 8.21 21.80 -0.43
C LEU A 384 7.41 22.03 0.86
N GLY A 385 8.02 21.85 2.03
CA GLY A 385 7.37 22.07 3.33
C GLY A 385 6.86 23.50 3.47
N SER A 386 7.68 24.49 3.10
CA SER A 386 7.32 25.91 3.12
C SER A 386 6.20 26.24 2.13
N ILE A 387 6.28 25.74 0.89
CA ILE A 387 5.25 25.95 -0.14
C ILE A 387 3.91 25.34 0.28
N CYS A 388 3.92 24.13 0.84
CA CYS A 388 2.72 23.44 1.32
C CYS A 388 2.07 24.20 2.50
N ILE A 389 2.84 24.69 3.48
CA ILE A 389 2.29 25.48 4.59
C ILE A 389 1.72 26.82 4.10
N LEU A 390 2.47 27.57 3.28
CA LEU A 390 2.02 28.87 2.77
C LEU A 390 0.82 28.74 1.82
N GLY A 391 0.84 27.74 0.94
CA GLY A 391 -0.29 27.40 0.07
C GLY A 391 -1.51 26.93 0.86
N GLY A 392 -1.31 26.21 1.97
CA GLY A 392 -2.38 25.79 2.86
C GLY A 392 -3.04 26.96 3.60
N ILE A 393 -2.24 27.87 4.16
CA ILE A 393 -2.72 29.13 4.74
C ILE A 393 -3.49 29.95 3.69
N TRP A 394 -2.94 30.08 2.49
CA TRP A 394 -3.61 30.75 1.37
C TRP A 394 -4.97 30.13 1.04
N HIS A 395 -5.08 28.79 0.98
CA HIS A 395 -6.34 28.10 0.68
C HIS A 395 -7.36 28.16 1.83
N ILE A 396 -6.92 28.32 3.08
CA ILE A 396 -7.82 28.58 4.22
C ILE A 396 -8.38 30.02 4.17
N LEU A 397 -7.53 31.00 3.83
CA LEU A 397 -7.87 32.42 3.87
C LEU A 397 -8.53 32.96 2.57
N THR A 398 -8.51 32.18 1.48
CA THR A 398 -9.04 32.60 0.18
C THR A 398 -10.10 31.66 -0.38
N LYS A 399 -10.88 32.16 -1.33
CA LYS A 399 -11.94 31.44 -2.04
C LYS A 399 -11.64 31.39 -3.55
N PRO A 400 -12.07 30.34 -4.28
CA PRO A 400 -11.74 30.21 -5.70
C PRO A 400 -12.14 31.41 -6.57
N PHE A 401 -11.15 31.93 -7.31
CA PHE A 401 -11.31 33.06 -8.21
C PHE A 401 -12.32 32.79 -9.34
N ALA A 402 -12.83 33.85 -9.96
CA ALA A 402 -13.87 33.76 -10.99
C ALA A 402 -13.45 32.92 -12.21
N TRP A 403 -12.18 32.94 -12.61
CA TRP A 403 -11.67 32.10 -13.70
C TRP A 403 -11.67 30.62 -13.32
N ALA A 404 -11.17 30.26 -12.13
CA ALA A 404 -11.14 28.87 -11.65
C ALA A 404 -12.56 28.30 -11.53
N ARG A 405 -13.51 29.11 -11.03
CA ARG A 405 -14.93 28.72 -10.94
C ARG A 405 -15.57 28.40 -12.30
N ARG A 406 -15.08 28.97 -13.40
CA ARG A 406 -15.55 28.70 -14.77
C ARG A 406 -14.82 27.54 -15.47
N ALA A 407 -13.61 27.22 -15.03
CA ALA A 407 -12.77 26.19 -15.66
C ALA A 407 -13.01 24.77 -15.12
N LEU A 408 -13.48 24.63 -13.87
CA LEU A 408 -13.55 23.36 -13.15
C LEU A 408 -15.00 22.91 -12.86
N VAL A 409 -15.17 21.61 -12.66
CA VAL A 409 -16.41 20.99 -12.18
C VAL A 409 -16.34 20.89 -10.65
N TRP A 410 -17.42 21.26 -9.96
CA TRP A 410 -17.45 21.39 -8.49
C TRP A 410 -18.37 20.33 -7.88
N SER A 411 -17.88 19.09 -7.81
CA SER A 411 -18.56 17.93 -7.22
C SER A 411 -17.55 16.96 -6.59
N GLY A 412 -17.99 16.13 -5.63
CA GLY A 412 -17.11 15.14 -4.98
C GLY A 412 -16.45 14.16 -5.96
N GLU A 413 -17.18 13.72 -6.98
CA GLU A 413 -16.64 12.85 -8.03
C GLU A 413 -15.61 13.58 -8.92
N ALA A 414 -15.81 14.88 -9.21
CA ALA A 414 -14.81 15.66 -9.92
C ALA A 414 -13.53 15.78 -9.09
N TYR A 415 -13.62 16.06 -7.79
CA TYR A 415 -12.46 16.14 -6.89
C TYR A 415 -11.74 14.80 -6.77
N LEU A 416 -12.48 13.68 -6.66
CA LEU A 416 -11.92 12.33 -6.75
C LEU A 416 -11.16 12.14 -8.07
N SER A 417 -11.74 12.54 -9.20
CA SER A 417 -11.09 12.41 -10.52
C SER A 417 -9.77 13.19 -10.60
N TYR A 418 -9.69 14.38 -9.99
CA TYR A 418 -8.47 15.19 -9.95
C TYR A 418 -7.38 14.52 -9.12
N SER A 419 -7.73 13.97 -7.96
CA SER A 419 -6.81 13.19 -7.12
C SER A 419 -6.33 11.92 -7.84
N LEU A 420 -7.20 11.17 -8.50
CA LEU A 420 -6.83 9.98 -9.28
C LEU A 420 -5.82 10.31 -10.39
N GLY A 421 -6.00 11.44 -11.08
CA GLY A 421 -5.06 11.93 -12.08
C GLY A 421 -3.69 12.26 -11.48
N ALA A 422 -3.66 12.89 -10.30
CA ALA A 422 -2.42 13.20 -9.59
C ALA A 422 -1.69 11.92 -9.12
N LEU A 423 -2.40 11.00 -8.45
CA LEU A 423 -1.83 9.73 -7.97
C LEU A 423 -1.34 8.84 -9.12
N SER A 424 -1.99 8.89 -10.29
CA SER A 424 -1.52 8.20 -11.49
C SER A 424 -0.13 8.67 -11.91
N VAL A 425 0.06 9.99 -12.01
CA VAL A 425 1.36 10.60 -12.31
C VAL A 425 2.38 10.28 -11.22
N PHE A 426 2.00 10.32 -9.94
CA PHE A 426 2.88 9.92 -8.85
C PHE A 426 3.35 8.45 -8.96
N GLY A 427 2.47 7.53 -9.38
CA GLY A 427 2.81 6.13 -9.62
C GLY A 427 3.85 5.95 -10.74
N PHE A 428 3.70 6.66 -11.85
CA PHE A 428 4.70 6.65 -12.94
C PHE A 428 6.03 7.29 -12.52
N ILE A 429 5.99 8.38 -11.75
CA ILE A 429 7.20 9.02 -11.21
C ILE A 429 7.93 8.06 -10.26
N ALA A 430 7.21 7.43 -9.31
CA ALA A 430 7.78 6.45 -8.38
C ALA A 430 8.41 5.25 -9.12
N CYS A 431 7.74 4.75 -10.18
CA CYS A 431 8.28 3.70 -11.05
C CYS A 431 9.63 4.09 -11.66
N CYS A 432 9.78 5.33 -12.16
CA CYS A 432 11.05 5.81 -12.71
C CYS A 432 12.12 6.02 -11.62
N PHE A 433 11.73 6.58 -10.46
CA PHE A 433 12.65 6.83 -9.34
C PHE A 433 13.32 5.54 -8.85
N VAL A 434 12.54 4.51 -8.50
CA VAL A 434 13.10 3.26 -7.96
C VAL A 434 13.93 2.48 -9.01
N TRP A 435 13.64 2.69 -10.30
CA TRP A 435 14.35 2.02 -11.39
C TRP A 435 15.71 2.65 -11.73
N PHE A 436 15.85 3.97 -11.64
CA PHE A 436 17.05 4.70 -12.06
C PHE A 436 17.86 5.33 -10.92
N ASN A 437 17.22 5.87 -9.88
CA ASN A 437 17.92 6.60 -8.84
C ASN A 437 18.57 5.63 -7.82
N ASN A 438 19.83 5.88 -7.47
CA ASN A 438 20.58 5.15 -6.45
C ASN A 438 20.91 5.97 -5.20
N THR A 439 20.58 7.28 -5.16
CA THR A 439 20.75 8.15 -3.97
C THR A 439 19.60 7.96 -2.97
N ALA A 440 18.37 8.20 -3.39
CA ALA A 440 17.16 8.01 -2.57
C ALA A 440 16.74 6.54 -2.44
N TYR A 441 17.25 5.68 -3.34
CA TYR A 441 17.11 4.22 -3.27
C TYR A 441 18.51 3.56 -3.29
N PRO A 442 19.23 3.54 -2.15
CA PRO A 442 20.59 3.00 -2.08
C PRO A 442 20.68 1.56 -2.58
N SER A 443 21.63 1.29 -3.48
CA SER A 443 21.78 -0.05 -4.07
C SER A 443 22.23 -1.11 -3.05
N GLU A 444 22.75 -0.69 -1.90
CA GLU A 444 23.01 -1.53 -0.73
C GLU A 444 21.74 -2.17 -0.14
N PHE A 445 20.59 -1.49 -0.24
CA PHE A 445 19.31 -1.97 0.30
C PHE A 445 18.39 -2.53 -0.79
N TYR A 446 18.36 -1.90 -1.98
CA TYR A 446 17.45 -2.24 -3.07
C TYR A 446 18.08 -3.10 -4.18
N GLY A 447 19.39 -3.35 -4.11
CA GLY A 447 20.17 -3.98 -5.18
C GLY A 447 20.53 -2.98 -6.28
N PRO A 448 21.35 -3.38 -7.26
CA PRO A 448 21.75 -2.49 -8.35
C PRO A 448 20.58 -2.11 -9.25
N THR A 449 20.66 -0.93 -9.87
CA THR A 449 19.77 -0.60 -11.00
C THR A 449 20.12 -1.45 -12.25
N GLY A 450 19.22 -1.48 -13.24
CA GLY A 450 19.50 -2.14 -14.52
C GLY A 450 20.76 -1.57 -15.23
N PRO A 451 20.88 -0.24 -15.37
CA PRO A 451 22.10 0.42 -15.84
C PRO A 451 23.34 0.06 -15.00
N GLU A 452 23.20 0.03 -13.67
CA GLU A 452 24.30 -0.26 -12.75
C GLU A 452 24.86 -1.68 -12.89
N ALA A 453 23.99 -2.69 -12.94
CA ALA A 453 24.40 -4.07 -13.15
C ALA A 453 25.08 -4.29 -14.53
N SER A 454 24.62 -3.60 -15.57
CA SER A 454 25.20 -3.69 -16.92
C SER A 454 26.60 -3.07 -17.00
N GLN A 455 26.82 -1.91 -16.36
CA GLN A 455 28.15 -1.32 -16.27
C GLN A 455 29.07 -2.13 -15.34
N ALA A 456 28.54 -2.70 -14.25
CA ALA A 456 29.27 -3.59 -13.36
C ALA A 456 29.78 -4.85 -14.07
N GLN A 457 29.00 -5.41 -15.00
CA GLN A 457 29.43 -6.49 -15.89
C GLN A 457 30.62 -6.07 -16.74
N ALA A 458 30.50 -4.97 -17.49
CA ALA A 458 31.57 -4.50 -18.38
C ALA A 458 32.87 -4.17 -17.63
N PHE A 459 32.76 -3.54 -16.46
CA PHE A 459 33.89 -3.29 -15.57
C PHE A 459 34.55 -4.59 -15.11
N THR A 460 33.78 -5.57 -14.62
CA THR A 460 34.32 -6.86 -14.13
C THR A 460 35.14 -7.59 -15.19
N PHE A 461 34.66 -7.64 -16.44
CA PHE A 461 35.42 -8.24 -17.55
C PHE A 461 36.64 -7.40 -17.97
N LEU A 462 36.56 -6.07 -17.92
CA LEU A 462 37.71 -5.18 -18.14
C LEU A 462 38.82 -5.46 -17.12
N VAL A 463 38.51 -5.51 -15.82
CA VAL A 463 39.52 -5.78 -14.77
C VAL A 463 40.17 -7.15 -14.95
N ARG A 464 39.36 -8.18 -15.20
CA ARG A 464 39.85 -9.54 -15.45
C ARG A 464 40.82 -9.58 -16.62
N ASP A 465 40.44 -9.02 -17.77
CA ASP A 465 41.24 -9.14 -18.98
C ASP A 465 42.48 -8.25 -18.94
N GLN A 466 42.42 -7.10 -18.26
CA GLN A 466 43.60 -6.29 -17.96
C GLN A 466 44.61 -7.04 -17.09
N ARG A 467 44.16 -7.78 -16.07
CA ARG A 467 45.02 -8.66 -15.25
C ARG A 467 45.64 -9.82 -16.04
N LEU A 468 44.96 -10.29 -17.08
CA LEU A 468 45.50 -11.27 -18.04
C LEU A 468 46.44 -10.63 -19.09
N GLY A 469 46.75 -9.33 -18.96
CA GLY A 469 47.69 -8.61 -19.83
C GLY A 469 47.06 -7.94 -21.06
N ALA A 470 45.73 -7.88 -21.16
CA ALA A 470 45.07 -7.22 -22.28
C ALA A 470 45.21 -5.68 -22.19
N ASN A 471 45.62 -5.05 -23.29
CA ASN A 471 45.61 -3.59 -23.41
C ASN A 471 44.18 -3.08 -23.68
N VAL A 472 43.38 -2.94 -22.62
CA VAL A 472 41.94 -2.64 -22.70
C VAL A 472 41.60 -1.35 -23.47
N GLY A 473 42.49 -0.36 -23.48
CA GLY A 473 42.34 0.90 -24.22
C GLY A 473 42.65 0.83 -25.72
N SER A 474 43.21 -0.27 -26.23
CA SER A 474 43.50 -0.48 -27.65
C SER A 474 42.95 -1.81 -28.20
N ALA A 475 42.19 -2.56 -27.39
CA ALA A 475 41.60 -3.82 -27.79
C ALA A 475 40.35 -3.57 -28.64
N GLN A 476 40.47 -3.79 -29.96
CA GLN A 476 39.35 -3.71 -30.89
C GLN A 476 38.38 -4.89 -30.71
N GLY A 477 37.09 -4.62 -30.80
CA GLY A 477 36.01 -5.61 -30.83
C GLY A 477 35.62 -5.99 -32.27
N PRO A 478 34.76 -7.01 -32.46
CA PRO A 478 34.42 -7.54 -33.79
C PRO A 478 33.74 -6.53 -34.73
N THR A 479 33.08 -5.50 -34.18
CA THR A 479 32.38 -4.45 -34.95
C THR A 479 33.30 -3.30 -35.38
N GLY A 480 34.60 -3.37 -35.06
CA GLY A 480 35.56 -2.29 -35.29
C GLY A 480 35.61 -1.23 -34.18
N LEU A 481 34.60 -1.17 -33.30
CA LEU A 481 34.62 -0.36 -32.07
C LEU A 481 35.56 -0.98 -31.01
N GLY A 482 35.92 -0.21 -29.98
CA GLY A 482 36.69 -0.73 -28.85
C GLY A 482 35.89 -1.73 -28.00
N LYS A 483 36.54 -2.83 -27.59
CA LYS A 483 35.89 -3.95 -26.87
C LYS A 483 35.45 -3.56 -25.45
N TYR A 484 36.33 -2.89 -24.71
CA TYR A 484 36.08 -2.52 -23.31
C TYR A 484 35.78 -1.04 -23.12
N LEU A 485 36.39 -0.17 -23.95
CA LEU A 485 36.25 1.28 -23.89
C LEU A 485 35.96 1.83 -25.28
N MET A 486 35.06 2.80 -25.37
CA MET A 486 34.73 3.54 -26.59
C MET A 486 34.39 5.00 -26.23
N ARG A 487 33.91 5.79 -27.21
CA ARG A 487 33.40 7.14 -26.96
C ARG A 487 31.87 7.18 -26.96
N SER A 488 31.31 8.04 -26.12
CA SER A 488 29.93 8.50 -26.22
C SER A 488 29.70 9.30 -27.52
N PRO A 489 28.44 9.64 -27.87
CA PRO A 489 28.16 10.57 -28.98
C PRO A 489 28.79 11.97 -28.81
N THR A 490 29.06 12.39 -27.57
CA THR A 490 29.65 13.71 -27.21
C THR A 490 31.16 13.66 -26.99
N GLY A 491 31.75 12.47 -26.89
CA GLY A 491 33.19 12.25 -26.91
C GLY A 491 33.82 11.72 -25.62
N GLU A 492 33.08 11.66 -24.51
CA GLU A 492 33.54 11.07 -23.24
C GLU A 492 33.93 9.59 -23.42
N VAL A 493 34.92 9.13 -22.65
CA VAL A 493 35.32 7.72 -22.59
C VAL A 493 34.31 6.94 -21.75
N ILE A 494 33.72 5.90 -22.35
CA ILE A 494 32.65 5.07 -21.78
C ILE A 494 32.97 3.59 -21.96
N PHE A 495 32.25 2.70 -21.27
CA PHE A 495 32.36 1.26 -21.49
C PHE A 495 31.81 0.85 -22.87
N GLY A 496 32.45 -0.15 -23.49
CA GLY A 496 32.07 -0.72 -24.78
C GLY A 496 30.98 -1.79 -24.71
N GLY A 497 30.52 -2.23 -25.88
CA GLY A 497 29.43 -3.22 -26.01
C GLY A 497 28.04 -2.64 -25.77
N GLU A 498 27.05 -3.49 -25.48
CA GLU A 498 25.65 -3.06 -25.36
C GLU A 498 25.38 -2.04 -24.24
N THR A 499 26.24 -2.00 -23.22
CA THR A 499 26.17 -1.05 -22.11
C THR A 499 26.57 0.38 -22.49
N MET A 500 26.96 0.63 -23.76
CA MET A 500 27.12 2.00 -24.29
C MET A 500 25.87 2.86 -24.09
N ARG A 501 24.68 2.24 -24.01
CA ARG A 501 23.39 2.89 -23.73
C ARG A 501 23.23 3.39 -22.28
N PHE A 502 24.09 2.95 -21.37
CA PHE A 502 24.03 3.23 -19.93
C PHE A 502 25.21 4.09 -19.44
N TRP A 503 25.86 4.81 -20.35
CA TRP A 503 27.02 5.65 -20.05
C TRP A 503 26.72 6.81 -19.07
N ASP A 504 25.46 7.21 -18.98
CA ASP A 504 24.92 8.19 -18.02
C ASP A 504 25.00 7.73 -16.55
N LEU A 505 25.25 6.44 -16.28
CA LEU A 505 25.34 5.91 -14.92
C LEU A 505 26.40 6.66 -14.10
N ARG A 506 25.98 7.15 -12.94
CA ARG A 506 26.82 7.60 -11.83
C ARG A 506 26.66 6.58 -10.70
N ALA A 507 27.76 6.10 -10.12
CA ALA A 507 27.71 5.22 -8.94
C ALA A 507 28.97 5.39 -8.07
N PRO A 508 28.88 5.33 -6.73
CA PRO A 508 30.01 5.62 -5.84
C PRO A 508 31.19 4.65 -6.02
N TRP A 509 30.93 3.42 -6.49
CA TRP A 509 31.97 2.45 -6.82
C TRP A 509 32.69 2.71 -8.16
N LEU A 510 32.12 3.53 -9.05
CA LEU A 510 32.66 3.81 -10.38
C LEU A 510 33.26 5.22 -10.51
N GLU A 511 32.67 6.23 -9.87
CA GLU A 511 33.09 7.63 -9.99
C GLU A 511 34.58 7.90 -9.65
N PRO A 512 35.25 7.20 -8.70
CA PRO A 512 36.69 7.36 -8.49
C PRO A 512 37.56 7.10 -9.74
N LEU A 513 37.04 6.34 -10.72
CA LEU A 513 37.72 6.01 -11.98
C LEU A 513 37.37 6.99 -13.11
N ARG A 514 36.50 7.97 -12.86
CA ARG A 514 36.10 9.02 -13.81
C ARG A 514 36.99 10.26 -13.68
N GLY A 515 37.44 10.78 -14.81
CA GLY A 515 38.09 12.09 -14.94
C GLY A 515 37.24 13.05 -15.79
N PRO A 516 37.76 14.24 -16.14
CA PRO A 516 37.01 15.27 -16.87
C PRO A 516 36.46 14.83 -18.24
N ASN A 517 37.04 13.80 -18.85
CA ASN A 517 36.68 13.29 -20.18
C ASN A 517 36.01 11.90 -20.13
N GLY A 518 35.35 11.54 -19.02
CA GLY A 518 34.81 10.19 -18.79
C GLY A 518 35.81 9.27 -18.08
N LEU A 519 35.77 7.97 -18.36
CA LEU A 519 36.63 6.97 -17.71
C LEU A 519 38.13 7.22 -17.98
N ASP A 520 38.92 7.29 -16.92
CA ASP A 520 40.35 7.60 -17.01
C ASP A 520 41.18 6.31 -17.16
N LEU A 521 41.81 6.13 -18.32
CA LEU A 521 42.64 4.96 -18.63
C LEU A 521 43.87 4.83 -17.70
N SER A 522 44.36 5.91 -17.11
CA SER A 522 45.47 5.86 -16.14
C SER A 522 44.99 5.28 -14.81
N ARG A 523 43.81 5.69 -14.34
CA ARG A 523 43.18 5.17 -13.12
C ARG A 523 42.72 3.73 -13.29
N LEU A 524 42.09 3.39 -14.42
CA LEU A 524 41.74 2.01 -14.75
C LEU A 524 42.95 1.06 -14.72
N LYS A 525 44.15 1.55 -15.04
CA LYS A 525 45.39 0.75 -15.01
C LYS A 525 46.03 0.59 -13.63
N LYS A 526 45.74 1.46 -12.66
CA LYS A 526 46.54 1.59 -11.42
C LYS A 526 45.73 1.68 -10.13
N ASP A 527 44.55 2.27 -10.18
CA ASP A 527 43.83 2.76 -9.01
C ASP A 527 42.56 1.96 -8.70
N ILE A 528 42.27 0.90 -9.49
CA ILE A 528 41.17 -0.04 -9.21
C ILE A 528 41.40 -0.73 -7.88
N GLN A 529 40.39 -0.65 -7.00
CA GLN A 529 40.43 -1.20 -5.66
C GLN A 529 39.68 -2.55 -5.57
N PRO A 530 40.15 -3.51 -4.75
CA PRO A 530 39.48 -4.80 -4.57
C PRO A 530 38.03 -4.70 -4.07
N TRP A 531 37.62 -3.59 -3.43
CA TRP A 531 36.23 -3.38 -3.03
C TRP A 531 35.33 -2.99 -4.21
N GLN A 532 35.85 -2.25 -5.20
CA GLN A 532 35.12 -1.95 -6.44
C GLN A 532 34.90 -3.23 -7.24
N GLU A 533 35.90 -4.11 -7.30
CA GLU A 533 35.79 -5.42 -7.95
C GLU A 533 34.76 -6.34 -7.29
N ARG A 534 34.74 -6.41 -5.94
CA ARG A 534 33.71 -7.17 -5.22
C ARG A 534 32.32 -6.61 -5.50
N ARG A 535 32.18 -5.28 -5.40
CA ARG A 535 30.91 -4.58 -5.63
C ARG A 535 30.40 -4.76 -7.05
N SER A 536 31.28 -4.73 -8.05
CA SER A 536 30.89 -4.95 -9.44
C SER A 536 30.54 -6.41 -9.73
N ALA A 537 31.26 -7.37 -9.14
CA ALA A 537 30.94 -8.78 -9.24
C ALA A 537 29.56 -9.08 -8.63
N GLU A 538 29.32 -8.59 -7.41
CA GLU A 538 28.03 -8.64 -6.69
C GLU A 538 26.89 -8.04 -7.52
N TYR A 539 27.08 -6.85 -8.09
CA TYR A 539 26.04 -6.14 -8.84
C TYR A 539 25.79 -6.74 -10.22
N MET A 540 26.80 -7.30 -10.91
CA MET A 540 26.54 -8.01 -12.17
C MET A 540 25.79 -9.33 -11.95
N THR A 541 25.99 -10.01 -10.81
CA THR A 541 25.26 -11.25 -10.47
C THR A 541 23.86 -11.00 -9.89
N HIS A 542 23.58 -9.79 -9.41
CA HIS A 542 22.28 -9.37 -8.91
C HIS A 542 21.60 -8.34 -9.82
N ALA A 543 21.80 -8.46 -11.13
CA ALA A 543 21.05 -7.67 -12.11
C ALA A 543 19.54 -7.87 -11.91
N PRO A 544 18.69 -6.82 -12.07
CA PRO A 544 17.26 -6.87 -11.74
C PRO A 544 16.39 -7.64 -12.75
N LEU A 545 16.82 -8.84 -13.13
CA LEU A 545 16.15 -9.79 -14.03
C LEU A 545 15.79 -11.07 -13.27
N GLY A 546 14.58 -11.55 -13.50
CA GLY A 546 14.10 -12.83 -13.02
C GLY A 546 12.66 -13.10 -13.47
N SER A 547 12.18 -14.32 -13.25
CA SER A 547 10.85 -14.76 -13.63
C SER A 547 9.78 -14.41 -12.59
N LEU A 548 8.50 -14.48 -12.98
CA LEU A 548 7.37 -14.25 -12.08
C LEU A 548 7.31 -15.27 -10.91
N ASN A 549 7.88 -16.46 -11.08
CA ASN A 549 8.04 -17.47 -10.01
C ASN A 549 9.39 -17.35 -9.28
N SER A 550 10.00 -16.16 -9.31
CA SER A 550 11.23 -15.77 -8.62
C SER A 550 12.51 -16.52 -9.01
N VAL A 551 12.61 -17.05 -10.24
CA VAL A 551 13.88 -17.60 -10.74
C VAL A 551 14.75 -16.45 -11.24
N GLY A 552 15.86 -16.19 -10.57
CA GLY A 552 16.77 -15.09 -10.90
C GLY A 552 17.62 -15.38 -12.13
N GLY A 553 17.91 -14.34 -12.91
CA GLY A 553 18.72 -14.42 -14.13
C GLY A 553 17.92 -14.15 -15.41
N VAL A 554 18.44 -14.63 -16.53
CA VAL A 554 17.82 -14.45 -17.85
C VAL A 554 16.62 -15.40 -18.05
N ALA A 555 15.75 -15.12 -19.02
CA ALA A 555 14.55 -15.94 -19.28
C ALA A 555 14.85 -17.41 -19.69
N THR A 556 16.09 -17.73 -20.05
CA THR A 556 16.56 -19.08 -20.37
C THR A 556 17.35 -19.74 -19.24
N GLU A 557 17.44 -19.09 -18.07
CA GLU A 557 18.17 -19.62 -16.92
C GLU A 557 17.46 -20.83 -16.31
N ILE A 558 18.24 -21.78 -15.78
CA ILE A 558 17.66 -22.94 -15.09
C ILE A 558 17.21 -22.57 -13.67
N ASN A 559 16.26 -23.33 -13.13
CA ASN A 559 15.79 -23.17 -11.75
C ASN A 559 16.94 -23.43 -10.74
N ALA A 560 17.64 -22.38 -10.32
CA ALA A 560 18.78 -22.47 -9.40
C ALA A 560 18.78 -21.35 -8.34
N VAL A 561 18.64 -20.08 -8.75
CA VAL A 561 18.66 -18.92 -7.85
C VAL A 561 17.23 -18.42 -7.62
N ASN A 562 16.83 -18.27 -6.35
CA ASN A 562 15.56 -17.63 -5.98
C ASN A 562 15.80 -16.13 -5.78
N TYR A 563 15.56 -15.32 -6.83
CA TYR A 563 15.82 -13.89 -6.81
C TYR A 563 14.98 -13.11 -7.84
N VAL A 564 14.33 -12.03 -7.38
CA VAL A 564 13.87 -10.92 -8.22
C VAL A 564 14.12 -9.64 -7.41
N SER A 565 14.77 -8.64 -8.02
CA SER A 565 15.11 -7.38 -7.34
C SER A 565 13.87 -6.66 -6.78
N PRO A 566 13.96 -6.07 -5.57
CA PRO A 566 12.97 -5.13 -5.06
C PRO A 566 12.64 -4.01 -6.04
N ARG A 567 13.61 -3.54 -6.85
CA ARG A 567 13.38 -2.50 -7.87
C ARG A 567 12.39 -2.98 -8.94
N SER A 568 12.47 -4.24 -9.36
CA SER A 568 11.55 -4.83 -10.35
C SER A 568 10.14 -4.98 -9.77
N TRP A 569 10.01 -5.44 -8.52
CA TRP A 569 8.71 -5.50 -7.83
C TRP A 569 8.07 -4.12 -7.63
N LEU A 570 8.85 -3.14 -7.16
CA LEU A 570 8.36 -1.79 -6.90
C LEU A 570 8.01 -1.06 -8.22
N ALA A 571 8.86 -1.11 -9.24
CA ALA A 571 8.59 -0.46 -10.53
C ALA A 571 7.34 -1.06 -11.21
N THR A 572 7.25 -2.39 -11.33
CA THR A 572 6.11 -3.04 -12.00
C THR A 572 4.79 -2.80 -11.27
N SER A 573 4.76 -2.91 -9.94
CA SER A 573 3.56 -2.64 -9.14
C SER A 573 3.10 -1.18 -9.26
N HIS A 574 4.01 -0.21 -9.12
CA HIS A 574 3.66 1.22 -9.20
C HIS A 574 3.28 1.66 -10.61
N PHE A 575 3.84 1.04 -11.65
CA PHE A 575 3.38 1.25 -13.03
C PHE A 575 1.94 0.76 -13.24
N VAL A 576 1.61 -0.46 -12.78
CA VAL A 576 0.26 -1.03 -12.90
C VAL A 576 -0.77 -0.20 -12.10
N LEU A 577 -0.42 0.21 -10.88
CA LEU A 577 -1.24 1.12 -10.08
C LEU A 577 -1.43 2.47 -10.77
N GLY A 578 -0.35 3.09 -11.26
CA GLY A 578 -0.38 4.36 -11.99
C GLY A 578 -1.27 4.31 -13.23
N PHE A 579 -1.22 3.20 -13.98
CA PHE A 579 -2.09 2.95 -15.13
C PHE A 579 -3.57 2.80 -14.75
N PHE A 580 -3.92 1.97 -13.76
CA PHE A 580 -5.33 1.82 -13.37
C PHE A 580 -5.90 3.08 -12.72
N LEU A 581 -5.08 3.86 -12.03
CA LEU A 581 -5.46 5.20 -11.54
C LEU A 581 -5.70 6.19 -12.69
N PHE A 582 -4.97 6.09 -13.81
CA PHE A 582 -5.25 6.88 -15.01
C PHE A 582 -6.61 6.50 -15.63
N VAL A 583 -6.90 5.20 -15.73
CA VAL A 583 -8.20 4.71 -16.22
C VAL A 583 -9.34 5.19 -15.31
N GLY A 584 -9.14 5.13 -13.99
CA GLY A 584 -10.08 5.68 -13.00
C GLY A 584 -10.27 7.21 -13.11
N HIS A 585 -9.20 7.96 -13.38
CA HIS A 585 -9.26 9.39 -13.67
C HIS A 585 -10.14 9.67 -14.89
N LEU A 586 -9.90 9.00 -16.03
CA LEU A 586 -10.69 9.18 -17.25
C LEU A 586 -12.17 8.86 -17.01
N TRP A 587 -12.45 7.74 -16.34
CA TRP A 587 -13.81 7.32 -15.99
C TRP A 587 -14.54 8.36 -15.13
N HIS A 588 -13.98 8.76 -13.99
CA HIS A 588 -14.64 9.69 -13.07
C HIS A 588 -14.66 11.13 -13.59
N ALA A 589 -13.65 11.59 -14.34
CA ALA A 589 -13.66 12.93 -14.92
C ALA A 589 -14.72 13.05 -16.03
N GLY A 590 -14.85 12.01 -16.86
CA GLY A 590 -15.90 11.91 -17.87
C GLY A 590 -17.29 11.86 -17.25
N ARG A 591 -17.50 10.96 -16.28
CA ARG A 591 -18.78 10.81 -15.56
C ARG A 591 -19.17 12.07 -14.79
N ALA A 592 -18.25 12.69 -14.06
CA ALA A 592 -18.51 13.94 -13.34
C ALA A 592 -18.90 15.09 -14.27
N ARG A 593 -18.31 15.17 -15.47
CA ARG A 593 -18.69 16.17 -16.49
C ARG A 593 -20.09 15.89 -17.06
N ALA A 594 -20.39 14.64 -17.41
CA ALA A 594 -21.72 14.25 -17.90
C ALA A 594 -22.81 14.50 -16.85
N ALA A 595 -22.55 14.17 -15.57
CA ALA A 595 -23.47 14.37 -14.46
C ALA A 595 -23.66 15.86 -14.11
N ALA A 596 -22.61 16.68 -14.23
CA ALA A 596 -22.73 18.13 -14.08
C ALA A 596 -23.52 18.80 -15.21
N ALA A 597 -23.59 18.16 -16.39
CA ALA A 597 -24.37 18.60 -17.54
C ALA A 597 -25.76 17.94 -17.67
N GLY A 598 -26.05 16.92 -16.85
CA GLY A 598 -27.38 16.32 -16.71
C GLY A 598 -27.73 15.20 -17.70
N PHE A 599 -26.75 14.55 -18.34
CA PHE A 599 -26.98 13.48 -19.33
C PHE A 599 -26.23 12.17 -19.02
N GLU A 600 -25.79 11.95 -17.77
CA GLU A 600 -25.03 10.76 -17.37
C GLU A 600 -25.83 9.45 -17.40
N LYS A 601 -27.16 9.54 -17.50
CA LYS A 601 -28.09 8.40 -17.54
C LYS A 601 -28.55 8.02 -18.95
N GLY A 602 -28.16 8.78 -19.97
CA GLY A 602 -28.57 8.58 -21.36
C GLY A 602 -28.96 9.87 -22.07
N ILE A 603 -29.30 9.75 -23.34
CA ILE A 603 -29.82 10.83 -24.17
C ILE A 603 -31.32 10.95 -23.92
N ASP A 604 -31.81 12.17 -23.76
CA ASP A 604 -33.25 12.46 -23.71
C ASP A 604 -33.88 12.15 -25.08
N ARG A 605 -34.93 11.32 -25.08
CA ARG A 605 -35.61 10.88 -26.31
C ARG A 605 -36.42 11.99 -26.96
N ASP A 606 -36.86 12.97 -26.18
CA ASP A 606 -37.64 14.11 -26.66
C ASP A 606 -36.73 15.27 -27.12
N PHE A 607 -35.46 15.26 -26.71
CA PHE A 607 -34.48 16.33 -26.95
C PHE A 607 -33.08 15.79 -27.34
N GLU A 608 -33.02 14.88 -28.31
CA GLU A 608 -31.74 14.38 -28.85
C GLU A 608 -30.95 15.52 -29.53
N PRO A 609 -29.78 15.96 -29.01
CA PRO A 609 -29.11 17.16 -29.52
C PRO A 609 -28.65 17.04 -30.98
N VAL A 610 -28.35 15.82 -31.43
CA VAL A 610 -27.91 15.53 -32.81
C VAL A 610 -29.01 15.85 -33.82
N LEU A 611 -30.29 15.64 -33.47
CA LEU A 611 -31.44 15.95 -34.35
C LEU A 611 -31.65 17.46 -34.53
N SER A 612 -31.09 18.29 -33.66
CA SER A 612 -31.10 19.75 -33.77
C SER A 612 -29.88 20.32 -34.49
N MET A 613 -28.91 19.49 -34.88
CA MET A 613 -27.74 19.90 -35.66
C MET A 613 -28.05 19.86 -37.15
N THR A 614 -27.43 20.77 -37.92
CA THR A 614 -27.47 20.70 -39.38
C THR A 614 -26.85 19.39 -39.87
N PRO A 615 -27.48 18.65 -40.81
CA PRO A 615 -26.85 17.52 -41.48
C PRO A 615 -25.50 17.89 -42.09
N LEU A 616 -24.58 16.93 -42.14
CA LEU A 616 -23.22 17.14 -42.64
C LEU A 616 -23.08 17.02 -44.17
N ASN A 617 -24.16 16.64 -44.88
CA ASN A 617 -24.23 16.40 -46.32
C ASN A 617 -25.33 17.25 -46.97
#